data_AF-A0AAD5V9X5-F1
#
_entry.id   AF-A0AAD5V9X5-F1
#
_cell.length_a   1.000
_cell.length_b   1.000
_cell.length_c   1.000
_cell.angle_alpha   90.00
_cell.angle_beta   90.00
_cell.angle_gamma   90.00
#
_symmetry.space_group_name_H-M   'P 1'
#
loop_
_entity.id
_entity.type
_entity.pdbx_description
1 polymer ?
#
loop_
_entity_poly.entity_id
_entity_poly.type
_entity_poly.pdbx_seq_one_letter_code
_entity_poly.pdbx_strand_id
1 'polypeptide(L)'
;MKVIFASAALALSQIALVSAHGGVTSWTVGSTTYPGWKAYNSAAGQATPGRPYATYDPILDAVDATMHCNNDGNNGPIPQSITLDAGTDITAHWTQWTHAQGPVTVYMASCGAATCDSVSSSGLQWFKINEAGLLSGTVNDGTWATGEVMDTLEWTATIPASLKAGAYLIRFELLALHQANAPQFYPECANLIVTGGGSAFPSSDFLVPIPGAWGANDAGVNINIYSEAAKTMTTYEIPGPAVWSGDNSSSSPSTTPSTNPSTTPVSSSAAAQSTSRAVSSSTSAPPATTSATGQVQKWGQCGGITYSGSTLCVAGSTCTWLNDPERPSPERAKDSQASASQDRPDPIVQPSSSRWGLNVDRGRVSTI
;
A
#
# COMPACT_ATOMS: atom_id res chain seq x y z
N MET A 1 68.68 -32.89 -28.04
CA MET A 1 67.54 -32.01 -28.38
C MET A 1 66.25 -32.71 -28.00
N LYS A 2 65.57 -32.24 -26.95
CA LYS A 2 64.17 -32.56 -26.65
C LYS A 2 63.60 -31.35 -25.92
N VAL A 3 62.97 -30.48 -26.69
CA VAL A 3 62.32 -29.27 -26.21
C VAL A 3 60.93 -29.70 -25.75
N ILE A 4 60.67 -29.63 -24.45
CA ILE A 4 59.35 -29.92 -23.88
C ILE A 4 58.57 -28.60 -23.91
N PHE A 5 57.55 -28.53 -24.76
CA PHE A 5 56.61 -27.42 -24.79
C PHE A 5 55.65 -27.56 -23.61
N ALA A 6 55.75 -26.63 -22.65
CA ALA A 6 54.74 -26.48 -21.60
C ALA A 6 53.58 -25.64 -22.15
N SER A 7 52.46 -26.29 -22.45
CA SER A 7 51.21 -25.62 -22.80
C SER A 7 50.59 -25.00 -21.56
N ALA A 8 50.61 -23.68 -21.46
CA ALA A 8 49.85 -22.93 -20.47
C ALA A 8 48.38 -22.87 -20.89
N ALA A 9 47.52 -23.67 -20.25
CA ALA A 9 46.07 -23.55 -20.39
C ALA A 9 45.58 -22.39 -19.52
N LEU A 10 45.23 -21.28 -20.16
CA LEU A 10 44.60 -20.13 -19.51
C LEU A 10 43.10 -20.46 -19.32
N ALA A 11 42.72 -20.93 -18.13
CA ALA A 11 41.32 -21.12 -17.77
C ALA A 11 40.68 -19.75 -17.49
N LEU A 12 39.89 -19.23 -18.44
CA LEU A 12 39.02 -18.09 -18.17
C LEU A 12 37.89 -18.55 -17.24
N SER A 13 38.01 -18.20 -15.95
CA SER A 13 36.88 -18.24 -15.00
C SER A 13 35.87 -17.18 -15.42
N GLN A 14 34.83 -17.60 -16.15
CA GLN A 14 33.64 -16.79 -16.36
C GLN A 14 32.85 -16.86 -15.05
N ILE A 15 33.01 -15.87 -14.18
CA ILE A 15 32.13 -15.69 -13.02
C ILE A 15 30.79 -15.25 -13.61
N ALA A 16 29.86 -16.19 -13.76
CA ALA A 16 28.47 -15.85 -13.97
C ALA A 16 28.01 -15.09 -12.72
N LEU A 17 27.83 -13.78 -12.85
CA LEU A 17 27.14 -12.97 -11.86
C LEU A 17 25.68 -13.42 -11.88
N VAL A 18 25.36 -14.46 -11.12
CA VAL A 18 23.97 -14.86 -10.89
C VAL A 18 23.38 -13.78 -9.97
N SER A 19 22.69 -12.80 -10.55
CA SER A 19 21.97 -11.78 -9.81
C SER A 19 20.79 -12.42 -9.09
N ALA A 20 20.95 -12.93 -7.87
CA ALA A 20 19.92 -13.73 -7.19
C ALA A 20 18.58 -12.98 -6.95
N HIS A 21 18.59 -11.65 -6.92
CA HIS A 21 17.42 -10.85 -6.56
C HIS A 21 16.63 -10.33 -7.77
N GLY A 22 15.34 -10.04 -7.57
CA GLY A 22 14.47 -9.46 -8.58
C GLY A 22 13.34 -8.64 -7.98
N GLY A 23 12.63 -7.94 -8.85
CA GLY A 23 11.40 -7.19 -8.54
C GLY A 23 10.41 -7.33 -9.70
N VAL A 24 9.21 -6.79 -9.54
CA VAL A 24 8.19 -6.86 -10.60
C VAL A 24 8.65 -6.10 -11.86
N THR A 25 8.57 -6.79 -13.00
CA THR A 25 9.08 -6.31 -14.30
C THR A 25 8.01 -6.09 -15.37
N SER A 26 6.80 -6.61 -15.14
CA SER A 26 5.59 -6.36 -15.92
C SER A 26 4.33 -6.83 -15.17
N TRP A 27 3.17 -6.39 -15.65
CA TRP A 27 1.86 -6.88 -15.21
C TRP A 27 1.05 -7.39 -16.39
N THR A 28 0.16 -8.35 -16.16
CA THR A 28 -0.85 -8.75 -17.15
C THR A 28 -2.25 -8.64 -16.58
N VAL A 29 -3.17 -8.15 -17.42
CA VAL A 29 -4.62 -8.16 -17.16
C VAL A 29 -5.29 -8.72 -18.42
N GLY A 30 -5.95 -9.86 -18.29
CA GLY A 30 -6.42 -10.63 -19.44
C GLY A 30 -5.26 -10.95 -20.40
N SER A 31 -5.40 -10.56 -21.68
CA SER A 31 -4.36 -10.75 -22.69
C SER A 31 -3.38 -9.57 -22.81
N THR A 32 -3.55 -8.50 -22.03
CA THR A 32 -2.75 -7.28 -22.17
C THR A 32 -1.59 -7.29 -21.18
N THR A 33 -0.37 -7.13 -21.69
CA THR A 33 0.84 -6.95 -20.88
C THR A 33 1.20 -5.47 -20.78
N TYR A 34 1.47 -5.02 -19.56
CA TYR A 34 1.93 -3.68 -19.24
C TYR A 34 3.39 -3.75 -18.79
N PRO A 35 4.30 -2.94 -19.35
CA PRO A 35 5.70 -2.96 -18.96
C PRO A 35 5.85 -2.50 -17.51
N GLY A 36 6.77 -3.13 -16.77
CA GLY A 36 7.25 -2.67 -15.47
C GLY A 36 8.25 -1.54 -15.53
N TRP A 37 8.47 -0.90 -14.38
CA TRP A 37 9.66 -0.09 -14.19
C TRP A 37 10.89 -0.98 -14.32
N LYS A 38 11.91 -0.49 -15.02
CA LYS A 38 13.19 -1.18 -15.18
C LYS A 38 14.17 -0.58 -14.19
N ALA A 39 14.41 -1.28 -13.08
CA ALA A 39 15.51 -0.97 -12.16
C ALA A 39 16.85 -0.88 -12.90
N TYR A 40 17.79 -0.16 -12.29
CA TYR A 40 19.13 0.14 -12.84
C TYR A 40 19.18 1.00 -14.10
N ASN A 41 18.10 1.09 -14.87
CA ASN A 41 18.02 1.97 -16.03
C ASN A 41 17.75 3.43 -15.59
N SER A 42 18.14 4.38 -16.44
CA SER A 42 17.76 5.78 -16.26
C SER A 42 16.23 5.93 -16.20
N ALA A 43 15.75 6.81 -15.32
CA ALA A 43 14.34 7.17 -15.25
C ALA A 43 13.84 7.83 -16.55
N ALA A 44 14.73 8.51 -17.28
CA ALA A 44 14.37 9.25 -18.47
C ALA A 44 13.83 8.30 -19.57
N GLY A 45 12.60 8.58 -20.02
CA GLY A 45 11.96 7.83 -21.11
C GLY A 45 11.23 6.55 -20.68
N GLN A 46 11.27 6.17 -19.40
CA GLN A 46 10.43 5.09 -18.91
C GLN A 46 8.98 5.57 -18.80
N ALA A 47 8.06 4.84 -19.44
CA ALA A 47 6.62 5.04 -19.35
C ALA A 47 5.97 3.70 -19.02
N THR A 48 5.52 3.57 -17.78
CA THR A 48 5.02 2.33 -17.19
C THR A 48 3.95 2.69 -16.14
N PRO A 49 2.98 1.81 -15.86
CA PRO A 49 2.14 1.95 -14.67
C PRO A 49 2.90 1.68 -13.37
N GLY A 50 4.06 1.02 -13.43
CA GLY A 50 4.91 0.71 -12.29
C GLY A 50 5.54 1.94 -11.65
N ARG A 51 5.58 1.95 -10.32
CA ARG A 51 6.30 2.97 -9.53
C ARG A 51 7.82 2.72 -9.60
N PRO A 52 8.65 3.78 -9.64
CA PRO A 52 10.09 3.65 -9.67
C PRO A 52 10.67 2.87 -8.50
N TYR A 53 11.64 2.01 -8.79
CA TYR A 53 12.54 1.40 -7.82
C TYR A 53 13.95 1.29 -8.41
N ALA A 54 14.98 1.39 -7.58
CA ALA A 54 16.35 1.62 -8.05
C ALA A 54 17.13 0.33 -8.29
N THR A 55 16.88 -0.68 -7.47
CA THR A 55 17.66 -1.93 -7.38
C THR A 55 16.76 -3.10 -7.01
N TYR A 56 17.23 -4.31 -7.29
CA TYR A 56 16.68 -5.55 -6.75
C TYR A 56 17.15 -5.84 -5.31
N ASP A 57 17.91 -4.95 -4.66
CA ASP A 57 18.26 -5.14 -3.26
C ASP A 57 17.00 -5.05 -2.37
N PRO A 58 16.90 -5.88 -1.32
CA PRO A 58 15.80 -5.80 -0.39
C PRO A 58 15.84 -4.54 0.46
N ILE A 59 14.66 -4.15 0.94
CA ILE A 59 14.56 -3.34 2.14
C ILE A 59 14.75 -4.28 3.34
N LEU A 60 15.71 -3.96 4.22
CA LEU A 60 16.08 -4.80 5.37
C LEU A 60 15.41 -4.35 6.69
N ASP A 61 15.03 -3.08 6.78
CA ASP A 61 14.34 -2.54 7.95
C ASP A 61 12.82 -2.63 7.75
N ALA A 62 12.16 -3.43 8.59
CA ALA A 62 10.71 -3.64 8.54
C ALA A 62 9.89 -2.35 8.70
N VAL A 63 10.47 -1.31 9.30
CA VAL A 63 9.82 -0.01 9.50
C VAL A 63 10.46 1.11 8.68
N ASP A 64 11.18 0.76 7.60
CA ASP A 64 11.78 1.74 6.69
C ASP A 64 10.72 2.71 6.15
N ALA A 65 11.05 4.01 6.16
CA ALA A 65 10.15 5.07 5.71
C ALA A 65 9.71 4.92 4.25
N THR A 66 10.45 4.17 3.43
CA THR A 66 10.21 3.98 2.00
C THR A 66 9.41 2.70 1.68
N MET A 67 9.19 1.81 2.66
CA MET A 67 8.59 0.45 2.54
C MET A 67 7.28 0.34 1.73
N HIS A 68 6.54 1.43 1.57
CA HIS A 68 5.29 1.46 0.83
C HIS A 68 5.44 1.03 -0.63
N CYS A 69 6.45 1.51 -1.36
CA CYS A 69 6.64 1.23 -2.79
C CYS A 69 8.13 1.17 -3.19
N ASN A 70 8.90 0.32 -2.50
CA ASN A 70 10.36 0.20 -2.63
C ASN A 70 11.10 1.49 -2.21
N ASN A 71 12.03 2.02 -3.01
CA ASN A 71 12.68 3.32 -2.79
C ASN A 71 11.70 4.49 -3.03
N ASP A 72 10.67 4.58 -2.19
CA ASP A 72 9.55 5.54 -2.13
C ASP A 72 8.59 5.60 -3.34
N GLY A 73 9.00 5.13 -4.51
CA GLY A 73 8.16 5.12 -5.70
C GLY A 73 7.88 6.50 -6.30
N ASN A 74 8.66 7.54 -5.96
CA ASN A 74 8.41 8.94 -6.35
C ASN A 74 9.43 9.53 -7.34
N ASN A 75 10.37 8.75 -7.87
CA ASN A 75 11.45 9.25 -8.74
C ASN A 75 11.06 9.56 -10.21
N GLY A 76 9.87 10.10 -10.48
CA GLY A 76 9.54 10.65 -11.81
C GLY A 76 8.05 10.65 -12.16
N PRO A 77 7.64 11.29 -13.26
CA PRO A 77 6.27 11.18 -13.76
C PRO A 77 6.00 9.72 -14.13
N ILE A 78 4.89 9.17 -13.64
CA ILE A 78 4.42 7.81 -13.94
C ILE A 78 3.14 7.99 -14.75
N PRO A 79 3.25 8.25 -16.08
CA PRO A 79 2.14 8.78 -16.86
C PRO A 79 1.11 7.71 -17.27
N GLN A 80 1.23 6.49 -16.74
CA GLN A 80 0.38 5.37 -17.13
C GLN A 80 -0.31 4.76 -15.93
N SER A 81 -1.48 4.22 -16.20
CA SER A 81 -2.25 3.41 -15.26
C SER A 81 -2.80 2.19 -15.99
N ILE A 82 -2.93 1.08 -15.30
CA ILE A 82 -3.64 -0.10 -15.78
C ILE A 82 -5.13 0.14 -15.52
N THR A 83 -5.94 0.24 -16.58
CA THR A 83 -7.40 0.32 -16.44
C THR A 83 -7.98 -1.09 -16.49
N LEU A 84 -8.76 -1.46 -15.49
CA LEU A 84 -9.34 -2.80 -15.36
C LEU A 84 -10.66 -2.73 -14.57
N ASP A 85 -11.55 -3.69 -14.81
CA ASP A 85 -12.79 -3.82 -14.03
C ASP A 85 -12.53 -4.51 -12.68
N ALA A 86 -13.21 -4.06 -11.63
CA ALA A 86 -13.26 -4.79 -10.36
C ALA A 86 -13.72 -6.25 -10.60
N GLY A 87 -13.10 -7.20 -9.91
CA GLY A 87 -13.32 -8.64 -10.12
C GLY A 87 -12.37 -9.27 -11.12
N THR A 88 -11.54 -8.48 -11.80
CA THR A 88 -10.55 -8.99 -12.76
C THR A 88 -9.26 -9.39 -12.05
N ASP A 89 -8.62 -10.43 -12.58
CA ASP A 89 -7.28 -10.84 -12.19
C ASP A 89 -6.21 -9.91 -12.76
N ILE A 90 -5.23 -9.60 -11.90
CA ILE A 90 -3.98 -8.95 -12.27
C ILE A 90 -2.82 -9.84 -11.83
N THR A 91 -1.91 -10.12 -12.76
CA THR A 91 -0.72 -10.92 -12.50
C THR A 91 0.51 -10.04 -12.55
N ALA A 92 1.34 -10.09 -11.51
CA ALA A 92 2.67 -9.51 -11.49
C ALA A 92 3.69 -10.53 -11.98
N HIS A 93 4.67 -10.09 -12.76
CA HIS A 93 5.70 -10.94 -13.37
C HIS A 93 7.09 -10.50 -12.96
N TRP A 94 7.92 -11.46 -12.57
CA TRP A 94 9.35 -11.30 -12.31
C TRP A 94 10.15 -11.85 -13.50
N THR A 95 11.32 -11.29 -13.77
CA THR A 95 12.28 -11.96 -14.68
C THR A 95 13.15 -12.96 -13.93
N GLN A 96 13.24 -12.79 -12.61
CA GLN A 96 14.06 -13.61 -11.72
C GLN A 96 13.57 -13.48 -10.28
N TRP A 97 13.61 -14.59 -9.56
CA TRP A 97 13.43 -14.67 -8.12
C TRP A 97 14.13 -15.96 -7.64
N THR A 98 14.77 -15.96 -6.47
CA THR A 98 15.55 -17.12 -6.00
C THR A 98 15.29 -17.51 -4.55
N HIS A 99 14.27 -16.94 -3.89
CA HIS A 99 14.04 -17.15 -2.46
C HIS A 99 12.75 -17.90 -2.21
N ALA A 100 12.88 -19.19 -1.92
CA ALA A 100 11.73 -20.08 -1.79
C ALA A 100 11.00 -20.01 -0.45
N GLN A 101 11.53 -19.32 0.57
CA GLN A 101 10.95 -19.26 1.91
C GLN A 101 10.38 -17.88 2.21
N GLY A 102 9.05 -17.76 2.30
CA GLY A 102 8.42 -16.48 2.54
C GLY A 102 6.97 -16.36 2.07
N PRO A 103 6.20 -15.41 2.62
CA PRO A 103 4.87 -15.10 2.10
C PRO A 103 4.92 -14.18 0.87
N VAL A 104 3.82 -14.18 0.14
CA VAL A 104 3.44 -13.16 -0.82
C VAL A 104 2.23 -12.42 -0.27
N THR A 105 2.25 -11.09 -0.34
CA THR A 105 1.08 -10.26 0.01
C THR A 105 0.80 -9.25 -1.07
N VAL A 106 -0.48 -8.94 -1.27
CA VAL A 106 -0.93 -7.93 -2.23
C VAL A 106 -1.85 -6.95 -1.53
N TYR A 107 -1.49 -5.68 -1.60
CA TYR A 107 -2.24 -4.57 -1.01
C TYR A 107 -2.76 -3.63 -2.08
N MET A 108 -3.80 -2.89 -1.74
CA MET A 108 -4.25 -1.74 -2.51
C MET A 108 -4.39 -0.51 -1.61
N ALA A 109 -4.24 0.68 -2.16
CA ALA A 109 -4.52 1.94 -1.49
C ALA A 109 -5.25 2.90 -2.44
N SER A 110 -6.28 3.59 -1.96
CA SER A 110 -6.96 4.59 -2.77
C SER A 110 -6.10 5.84 -2.90
N CYS A 111 -5.98 6.35 -4.13
CA CYS A 111 -5.25 7.58 -4.41
C CYS A 111 -6.02 8.85 -4.02
N GLY A 112 -7.32 8.73 -3.70
CA GLY A 112 -8.17 9.87 -3.32
C GLY A 112 -8.35 10.93 -4.42
N ALA A 113 -7.96 10.60 -5.65
CA ALA A 113 -7.93 11.49 -6.81
C ALA A 113 -8.37 10.75 -8.09
N ALA A 114 -8.45 11.47 -9.21
CA ALA A 114 -8.84 10.89 -10.50
C ALA A 114 -7.77 9.96 -11.09
N THR A 115 -6.49 10.23 -10.82
CA THR A 115 -5.34 9.38 -11.15
C THR A 115 -4.37 9.33 -9.97
N CYS A 116 -3.41 8.41 -10.01
CA CYS A 116 -2.38 8.31 -8.98
C CYS A 116 -1.11 9.11 -9.31
N ASP A 117 -0.99 9.71 -10.49
CA ASP A 117 0.28 10.20 -11.06
C ASP A 117 1.04 11.20 -10.17
N SER A 118 0.31 12.02 -9.39
CA SER A 118 0.87 13.00 -8.46
C SER A 118 0.70 12.63 -6.98
N VAL A 119 0.18 11.44 -6.71
CA VAL A 119 -0.08 10.97 -5.35
C VAL A 119 1.20 10.36 -4.79
N SER A 120 1.61 10.87 -3.62
CA SER A 120 2.63 10.24 -2.80
C SER A 120 2.06 8.96 -2.18
N SER A 121 2.79 7.87 -2.30
CA SER A 121 2.47 6.59 -1.64
C SER A 121 2.67 6.64 -0.12
N SER A 122 3.50 7.56 0.36
CA SER A 122 3.71 7.82 1.79
C SER A 122 2.43 8.34 2.45
N GLY A 123 2.05 7.73 3.59
CA GLY A 123 0.86 8.10 4.35
C GLY A 123 -0.47 7.59 3.79
N LEU A 124 -0.47 6.92 2.63
CA LEU A 124 -1.65 6.23 2.15
C LEU A 124 -2.09 5.12 3.12
N GLN A 125 -3.39 4.85 3.12
CA GLN A 125 -3.98 3.76 3.88
C GLN A 125 -4.17 2.56 2.96
N TRP A 126 -3.43 1.50 3.26
CA TRP A 126 -3.37 0.25 2.52
C TRP A 126 -4.34 -0.76 3.11
N PHE A 127 -4.96 -1.56 2.27
CA PHE A 127 -5.74 -2.74 2.64
C PHE A 127 -5.23 -3.94 1.85
N LYS A 128 -5.15 -5.10 2.51
CA LYS A 128 -4.68 -6.35 1.91
C LYS A 128 -5.81 -6.98 1.11
N ILE A 129 -5.56 -7.43 -0.12
CA ILE A 129 -6.55 -8.10 -0.99
C ILE A 129 -6.22 -9.57 -1.25
N ASN A 130 -4.96 -9.97 -1.05
CA ASN A 130 -4.51 -11.33 -1.24
C ASN A 130 -3.27 -11.59 -0.36
N GLU A 131 -3.16 -12.81 0.14
CA GLU A 131 -1.94 -13.32 0.77
C GLU A 131 -1.82 -14.83 0.62
N ALA A 132 -0.59 -15.30 0.65
CA ALA A 132 -0.26 -16.70 0.85
C ALA A 132 1.08 -16.79 1.61
N GLY A 133 1.17 -17.73 2.55
CA GLY A 133 2.34 -17.90 3.40
C GLY A 133 2.95 -19.29 3.21
N LEU A 134 2.99 -20.06 4.31
CA LEU A 134 3.32 -21.48 4.28
C LEU A 134 2.12 -22.28 3.73
N LEU A 135 2.31 -22.92 2.58
CA LEU A 135 1.27 -23.66 1.86
C LEU A 135 1.16 -25.10 2.33
N SER A 136 2.29 -25.74 2.60
CA SER A 136 2.36 -27.10 3.15
C SER A 136 3.69 -27.38 3.83
N GLY A 137 3.79 -28.47 4.60
CA GLY A 137 5.00 -28.85 5.31
C GLY A 137 5.20 -28.07 6.60
N THR A 138 6.45 -27.76 6.94
CA THR A 138 6.81 -27.02 8.15
C THR A 138 7.46 -25.69 7.80
N VAL A 139 7.55 -24.76 8.75
CA VAL A 139 8.24 -23.48 8.54
C VAL A 139 9.69 -23.70 8.09
N ASN A 140 10.35 -24.75 8.58
CA ASN A 140 11.73 -25.07 8.21
C ASN A 140 11.88 -25.72 6.82
N ASP A 141 10.96 -26.60 6.45
CA ASP A 141 11.04 -27.45 5.24
C ASP A 141 9.66 -27.60 4.63
N GLY A 142 9.12 -26.49 4.13
CA GLY A 142 7.77 -26.41 3.61
C GLY A 142 7.73 -25.72 2.25
N THR A 143 6.61 -25.87 1.58
CA THR A 143 6.32 -25.12 0.36
C THR A 143 5.73 -23.78 0.76
N TRP A 144 6.33 -22.70 0.28
CA TRP A 144 5.89 -21.34 0.55
C TRP A 144 5.44 -20.64 -0.72
N ALA A 145 4.65 -19.58 -0.56
CA ALA A 145 4.18 -18.76 -1.67
C ALA A 145 5.32 -18.15 -2.50
N THR A 146 6.41 -17.67 -1.87
CA THR A 146 7.58 -17.19 -2.64
C THR A 146 8.31 -18.32 -3.37
N GLY A 147 8.13 -19.58 -2.96
CA GLY A 147 8.57 -20.76 -3.71
C GLY A 147 7.79 -20.94 -5.00
N GLU A 148 6.46 -20.75 -4.99
CA GLU A 148 5.67 -20.76 -6.22
C GLU A 148 6.09 -19.64 -7.19
N VAL A 149 6.38 -18.44 -6.66
CA VAL A 149 6.93 -17.33 -7.48
C VAL A 149 8.32 -17.68 -8.03
N MET A 150 9.14 -18.43 -7.29
CA MET A 150 10.46 -18.86 -7.77
C MET A 150 10.34 -19.81 -8.96
N ASP A 151 9.34 -20.70 -8.93
CA ASP A 151 9.14 -21.71 -9.96
C ASP A 151 8.43 -21.16 -11.20
N THR A 152 7.51 -20.21 -11.02
CA THR A 152 6.63 -19.71 -12.09
C THR A 152 7.00 -18.31 -12.58
N LEU A 153 7.72 -17.54 -11.75
CA LEU A 153 8.02 -16.11 -11.95
C LEU A 153 6.79 -15.21 -12.05
N GLU A 154 5.65 -15.64 -11.50
CA GLU A 154 4.42 -14.86 -11.51
C GLU A 154 3.61 -15.00 -10.22
N TRP A 155 2.79 -14.01 -9.92
CA TRP A 155 1.78 -14.07 -8.86
C TRP A 155 0.51 -13.35 -9.29
N THR A 156 -0.65 -14.02 -9.15
CA THR A 156 -1.94 -13.47 -9.55
C THR A 156 -2.79 -13.11 -8.34
N ALA A 157 -3.40 -11.93 -8.37
CA ALA A 157 -4.40 -11.52 -7.40
C ALA A 157 -5.66 -10.98 -8.11
N THR A 158 -6.83 -11.25 -7.55
CA THR A 158 -8.10 -10.75 -8.05
C THR A 158 -8.44 -9.43 -7.37
N ILE A 159 -8.79 -8.41 -8.16
CA ILE A 159 -9.31 -7.16 -7.61
C ILE A 159 -10.70 -7.43 -7.01
N PRO A 160 -11.00 -7.04 -5.75
CA PRO A 160 -12.29 -7.36 -5.14
C PRO A 160 -13.47 -6.84 -5.98
N ALA A 161 -14.40 -7.72 -6.36
CA ALA A 161 -15.45 -7.43 -7.33
C ALA A 161 -16.43 -6.32 -6.91
N SER A 162 -16.56 -6.08 -5.61
CA SER A 162 -17.44 -5.05 -5.03
C SER A 162 -16.73 -3.71 -4.80
N LEU A 163 -15.40 -3.65 -4.99
CA LEU A 163 -14.61 -2.45 -4.75
C LEU A 163 -15.17 -1.29 -5.55
N LYS A 164 -15.33 -0.14 -4.89
CA LYS A 164 -15.73 1.10 -5.55
C LYS A 164 -14.73 1.46 -6.65
N ALA A 165 -15.24 1.94 -7.80
CA ALA A 165 -14.41 2.48 -8.86
C ALA A 165 -13.55 3.66 -8.38
N GLY A 166 -12.37 3.83 -8.98
CA GLY A 166 -11.46 4.93 -8.67
C GLY A 166 -10.00 4.64 -9.03
N ALA A 167 -9.12 5.59 -8.69
CA ALA A 167 -7.68 5.42 -8.84
C ALA A 167 -7.07 4.78 -7.58
N TYR A 168 -6.25 3.76 -7.78
CA TYR A 168 -5.61 2.98 -6.72
C TYR A 168 -4.14 2.72 -7.02
N LEU A 169 -3.31 2.64 -5.97
CA LEU A 169 -2.07 1.89 -6.05
C LEU A 169 -2.36 0.44 -5.71
N ILE A 170 -1.74 -0.48 -6.44
CA ILE A 170 -1.59 -1.88 -6.03
C ILE A 170 -0.13 -2.12 -5.67
N ARG A 171 0.13 -2.91 -4.63
CA ARG A 171 1.45 -3.23 -4.10
C ARG A 171 1.58 -4.74 -3.96
N PHE A 172 2.49 -5.35 -4.72
CA PHE A 172 2.89 -6.74 -4.53
C PHE A 172 4.15 -6.75 -3.67
N GLU A 173 4.20 -7.62 -2.68
CA GLU A 173 5.37 -7.78 -1.82
C GLU A 173 5.72 -9.25 -1.64
N LEU A 174 7.01 -9.55 -1.89
CA LEU A 174 7.64 -10.78 -1.47
C LEU A 174 8.45 -10.49 -0.19
N LEU A 175 8.28 -11.32 0.84
CA LEU A 175 9.10 -11.27 2.05
C LEU A 175 9.97 -12.52 2.11
N ALA A 176 11.26 -12.40 1.83
CA ALA A 176 12.17 -13.53 1.93
C ALA A 176 12.67 -13.71 3.38
N LEU A 177 12.55 -14.95 3.88
CA LEU A 177 12.83 -15.34 5.27
C LEU A 177 14.02 -16.31 5.40
N HIS A 178 14.74 -16.53 4.30
CA HIS A 178 15.83 -17.51 4.23
C HIS A 178 17.00 -17.18 5.17
N GLN A 179 17.14 -15.94 5.64
CA GLN A 179 18.10 -15.57 6.69
C GLN A 179 17.37 -15.44 8.03
N ALA A 180 17.85 -16.18 9.04
CA ALA A 180 17.25 -16.15 10.37
C ALA A 180 17.27 -14.74 10.96
N ASN A 181 16.10 -14.24 11.36
CA ASN A 181 15.91 -12.94 12.03
C ASN A 181 16.36 -11.73 11.17
N ALA A 182 16.49 -11.91 9.86
CA ALA A 182 16.93 -10.89 8.92
C ALA A 182 15.98 -10.86 7.72
N PRO A 183 14.75 -10.31 7.91
CA PRO A 183 13.75 -10.26 6.85
C PRO A 183 14.22 -9.41 5.68
N GLN A 184 13.80 -9.79 4.47
CA GLN A 184 14.12 -9.09 3.24
C GLN A 184 12.82 -8.80 2.48
N PHE A 185 12.45 -7.52 2.42
CA PHE A 185 11.20 -7.07 1.80
C PHE A 185 11.45 -6.60 0.36
N TYR A 186 10.60 -7.06 -0.57
CA TYR A 186 10.62 -6.69 -2.00
C TYR A 186 9.24 -6.19 -2.44
N PRO A 187 8.91 -4.91 -2.16
CA PRO A 187 7.63 -4.35 -2.54
C PRO A 187 7.70 -3.56 -3.85
N GLU A 188 6.85 -3.87 -4.83
CA GLU A 188 6.66 -3.04 -6.02
C GLU A 188 5.21 -2.61 -6.18
N CYS A 189 5.01 -1.37 -6.66
CA CYS A 189 3.70 -0.77 -6.83
C CYS A 189 3.36 -0.48 -8.30
N ALA A 190 2.08 -0.45 -8.63
CA ALA A 190 1.57 0.04 -9.91
C ALA A 190 0.32 0.93 -9.75
N ASN A 191 0.15 1.88 -10.65
CA ASN A 191 -1.03 2.74 -10.76
C ASN A 191 -2.17 1.99 -11.48
N LEU A 192 -3.35 1.97 -10.86
CA LEU A 192 -4.56 1.39 -11.41
C LEU A 192 -5.67 2.44 -11.54
N ILE A 193 -6.51 2.28 -12.57
CA ILE A 193 -7.85 2.85 -12.64
C ILE A 193 -8.83 1.68 -12.61
N VAL A 194 -9.48 1.48 -11.46
CA VAL A 194 -10.50 0.45 -11.27
C VAL A 194 -11.82 0.98 -11.79
N THR A 195 -12.41 0.29 -12.76
CA THR A 195 -13.73 0.54 -13.34
C THR A 195 -14.73 -0.52 -12.90
N GLY A 196 -16.01 -0.30 -13.22
CA GLY A 196 -17.08 -1.20 -12.79
C GLY A 196 -17.19 -1.32 -11.26
N GLY A 197 -17.55 -2.51 -10.78
CA GLY A 197 -17.61 -2.83 -9.36
C GLY A 197 -18.87 -2.36 -8.63
N GLY A 198 -18.74 -2.24 -7.31
CA GLY A 198 -19.82 -1.84 -6.41
C GLY A 198 -19.56 -0.49 -5.74
N SER A 199 -20.05 -0.31 -4.51
CA SER A 199 -19.78 0.85 -3.68
C SER A 199 -18.98 0.49 -2.42
N ALA A 200 -18.43 -0.73 -2.35
CA ALA A 200 -17.76 -1.23 -1.16
C ALA A 200 -16.37 -0.61 -1.01
N PHE A 201 -15.96 -0.43 0.24
CA PHE A 201 -14.61 -0.01 0.60
C PHE A 201 -14.31 -0.56 2.00
N PRO A 202 -13.07 -1.00 2.28
CA PRO A 202 -12.70 -1.52 3.58
C PRO A 202 -13.02 -0.54 4.73
N SER A 203 -13.49 -1.08 5.85
CA SER A 203 -13.59 -0.32 7.10
C SER A 203 -12.19 0.03 7.63
N SER A 204 -12.13 0.88 8.66
CA SER A 204 -10.86 1.28 9.30
C SER A 204 -10.03 0.10 9.79
N ASP A 205 -10.64 -1.05 10.09
CA ASP A 205 -9.95 -2.20 10.68
C ASP A 205 -9.06 -2.94 9.66
N PHE A 206 -9.29 -2.73 8.36
CA PHE A 206 -8.44 -3.26 7.29
C PHE A 206 -7.42 -2.25 6.77
N LEU A 207 -7.52 -0.98 7.21
CA LEU A 207 -6.74 0.12 6.69
C LEU A 207 -5.54 0.38 7.60
N VAL A 208 -4.34 0.25 7.02
CA VAL A 208 -3.07 0.43 7.73
C VAL A 208 -2.13 1.34 6.93
N PRO A 209 -1.28 2.15 7.58
CA PRO A 209 -0.15 2.78 6.91
C PRO A 209 0.94 1.75 6.61
N ILE A 210 1.73 1.98 5.55
CA ILE A 210 2.99 1.28 5.31
C ILE A 210 4.08 2.38 5.18
N PRO A 211 5.12 2.40 6.04
CA PRO A 211 5.35 1.51 7.19
C PRO A 211 4.32 1.66 8.32
N GLY A 212 4.20 0.63 9.16
CA GLY A 212 3.28 0.56 10.31
C GLY A 212 2.26 -0.57 10.27
N ALA A 213 2.13 -1.25 9.13
CA ALA A 213 1.28 -2.44 8.97
C ALA A 213 1.80 -3.65 9.74
N TRP A 214 3.12 -3.72 9.96
CA TRP A 214 3.81 -4.72 10.78
C TRP A 214 4.94 -4.04 11.56
N GLY A 215 5.35 -4.67 12.65
CA GLY A 215 6.48 -4.29 13.47
C GLY A 215 7.73 -5.14 13.20
N ALA A 216 8.90 -4.59 13.52
CA ALA A 216 10.18 -5.29 13.39
C ALA A 216 10.31 -6.54 14.28
N ASN A 217 9.42 -6.73 15.26
CA ASN A 217 9.42 -7.88 16.17
C ASN A 217 8.21 -8.82 15.96
N ASP A 218 7.38 -8.58 14.95
CA ASP A 218 6.25 -9.45 14.68
C ASP A 218 6.76 -10.84 14.32
N ALA A 219 6.09 -11.89 14.82
CA ALA A 219 6.56 -13.27 14.70
C ALA A 219 6.70 -13.75 13.24
N GLY A 220 5.92 -13.16 12.32
CA GLY A 220 6.05 -13.40 10.88
C GLY A 220 7.19 -12.63 10.21
N VAL A 221 7.69 -11.56 10.83
CA VAL A 221 8.78 -10.72 10.31
C VAL A 221 10.13 -11.16 10.86
N ASN A 222 10.24 -11.23 12.19
CA ASN A 222 11.47 -11.59 12.89
C ASN A 222 11.44 -13.05 13.30
N ILE A 223 11.76 -13.92 12.34
CA ILE A 223 11.65 -15.37 12.50
C ILE A 223 12.96 -16.08 12.19
N ASN A 224 13.29 -17.09 13.00
CA ASN A 224 14.31 -18.07 12.70
C ASN A 224 13.66 -19.37 12.18
N ILE A 225 13.57 -19.48 10.85
CA ILE A 225 13.00 -20.66 10.17
C ILE A 225 13.83 -21.94 10.36
N TYR A 226 15.02 -21.86 10.97
CA TYR A 226 15.91 -23.00 11.25
C TYR A 226 15.86 -23.48 12.70
N SER A 227 15.05 -22.84 13.54
CA SER A 227 14.90 -23.24 14.95
C SER A 227 14.29 -24.64 15.10
N GLU A 228 14.53 -25.30 16.24
CA GLU A 228 13.88 -26.60 16.54
C GLU A 228 12.35 -26.49 16.52
N ALA A 229 11.80 -25.34 16.94
CA ALA A 229 10.37 -25.08 16.84
C ALA A 229 9.90 -25.05 15.37
N ALA A 230 10.64 -24.39 14.48
CA ALA A 230 10.29 -24.26 13.06
C ALA A 230 10.21 -25.61 12.33
N LYS A 231 10.96 -26.63 12.79
CA LYS A 231 10.92 -28.01 12.25
C LYS A 231 9.61 -28.76 12.51
N THR A 232 8.79 -28.27 13.44
CA THR A 232 7.48 -28.88 13.78
C THR A 232 6.32 -27.91 13.62
N MET A 233 6.61 -26.62 13.43
CA MET A 233 5.62 -25.58 13.18
C MET A 233 5.07 -25.71 11.77
N THR A 234 3.78 -26.04 11.65
CA THR A 234 3.06 -26.21 10.37
C THR A 234 2.21 -25.01 9.99
N THR A 235 2.30 -23.91 10.75
CA THR A 235 1.55 -22.68 10.53
C THR A 235 2.51 -21.49 10.59
N TYR A 236 2.33 -20.54 9.68
CA TYR A 236 3.05 -19.26 9.69
C TYR A 236 2.05 -18.11 9.74
N GLU A 237 2.26 -17.16 10.63
CA GLU A 237 1.47 -15.94 10.73
C GLU A 237 1.98 -14.92 9.73
N ILE A 238 1.16 -14.57 8.74
CA ILE A 238 1.50 -13.59 7.71
C ILE A 238 1.39 -12.19 8.33
N PRO A 239 2.43 -11.34 8.25
CA PRO A 239 2.39 -9.98 8.78
C PRO A 239 1.32 -9.09 8.12
N GLY A 240 0.87 -8.07 8.85
CA GLY A 240 -0.09 -7.09 8.34
C GLY A 240 -1.55 -7.36 8.73
N PRO A 241 -2.49 -6.53 8.24
CA PRO A 241 -3.92 -6.67 8.52
C PRO A 241 -4.49 -7.92 7.86
N ALA A 242 -5.73 -8.27 8.24
CA ALA A 242 -6.51 -9.29 7.56
C ALA A 242 -6.77 -8.92 6.08
N VAL A 243 -6.99 -9.94 5.24
CA VAL A 243 -7.43 -9.75 3.86
C VAL A 243 -8.85 -9.20 3.82
N TRP A 244 -9.06 -8.11 3.08
CA TRP A 244 -10.38 -7.59 2.74
C TRP A 244 -10.91 -8.28 1.47
N SER A 245 -11.94 -9.11 1.63
CA SER A 245 -12.50 -9.95 0.56
C SER A 245 -13.60 -9.26 -0.27
N GLY A 246 -13.86 -7.97 -0.05
CA GLY A 246 -14.88 -7.23 -0.78
C GLY A 246 -16.23 -7.09 -0.07
N ASP A 247 -16.34 -7.41 1.22
CA ASP A 247 -17.56 -7.15 1.98
C ASP A 247 -17.41 -5.94 2.92
N ASN A 248 -18.53 -5.31 3.29
CA ASN A 248 -18.55 -4.20 4.25
C ASN A 248 -18.50 -4.70 5.71
N SER A 249 -18.15 -5.97 5.93
CA SER A 249 -18.13 -6.58 7.24
C SER A 249 -16.79 -6.31 7.91
N SER A 250 -16.81 -5.86 9.16
CA SER A 250 -15.63 -5.89 10.03
C SER A 250 -15.19 -7.34 10.20
N SER A 251 -13.98 -7.71 9.77
CA SER A 251 -13.46 -9.06 10.03
C SER A 251 -12.98 -9.15 11.48
N SER A 252 -13.43 -10.20 12.17
CA SER A 252 -12.79 -10.69 13.39
C SER A 252 -11.71 -11.70 12.95
N PRO A 253 -10.52 -11.74 13.57
CA PRO A 253 -9.45 -12.62 13.10
C PRO A 253 -9.87 -14.08 13.27
N SER A 254 -10.08 -14.78 12.14
CA SER A 254 -10.37 -16.21 12.12
C SER A 254 -9.14 -16.99 11.67
N THR A 255 -8.52 -17.69 12.61
CA THR A 255 -7.44 -18.67 12.40
C THR A 255 -8.00 -19.98 11.83
N THR A 256 -8.34 -20.04 10.54
CA THR A 256 -8.66 -21.31 9.87
C THR A 256 -8.13 -21.37 8.43
N PRO A 257 -7.52 -22.49 8.00
CA PRO A 257 -6.97 -22.64 6.66
C PRO A 257 -8.08 -22.75 5.61
N SER A 258 -7.96 -21.99 4.52
CA SER A 258 -8.84 -22.08 3.36
C SER A 258 -8.32 -23.15 2.40
N THR A 259 -8.99 -24.30 2.36
CA THR A 259 -8.77 -25.33 1.33
C THR A 259 -9.51 -24.94 0.05
N ASN A 260 -8.77 -24.73 -1.03
CA ASN A 260 -9.30 -24.51 -2.38
C ASN A 260 -9.78 -25.84 -2.99
N PRO A 261 -10.97 -25.93 -3.61
CA PRO A 261 -11.27 -26.98 -4.58
C PRO A 261 -11.36 -26.38 -6.00
N SER A 262 -10.34 -26.66 -6.81
CA SER A 262 -10.43 -26.51 -8.26
C SER A 262 -11.04 -27.78 -8.84
N THR A 263 -12.20 -27.67 -9.48
CA THR A 263 -12.65 -28.51 -10.61
C THR A 263 -13.86 -27.86 -11.28
N THR A 264 -13.73 -27.59 -12.57
CA THR A 264 -14.84 -27.41 -13.54
C THR A 264 -14.68 -28.49 -14.63
N PRO A 265 -15.57 -28.68 -15.63
CA PRO A 265 -16.86 -28.03 -15.91
C PRO A 265 -17.99 -29.02 -16.35
N VAL A 266 -19.27 -28.62 -16.30
CA VAL A 266 -20.23 -28.92 -17.39
C VAL A 266 -21.51 -28.05 -17.36
N SER A 267 -21.88 -27.59 -18.55
CA SER A 267 -23.08 -26.80 -18.90
C SER A 267 -24.40 -27.55 -18.67
N SER A 268 -25.48 -26.81 -18.35
CA SER A 268 -26.83 -26.99 -18.91
C SER A 268 -27.78 -25.87 -18.48
N SER A 269 -28.53 -25.40 -19.46
CA SER A 269 -29.58 -24.37 -19.50
C SER A 269 -30.82 -24.62 -18.63
N ALA A 270 -31.44 -23.55 -18.13
CA ALA A 270 -32.89 -23.29 -18.27
C ALA A 270 -33.28 -21.90 -17.71
N ALA A 271 -34.13 -21.21 -18.45
CA ALA A 271 -34.71 -19.91 -18.14
C ALA A 271 -35.83 -20.00 -17.10
N ALA A 272 -36.02 -18.93 -16.32
CA ALA A 272 -37.33 -18.53 -15.82
C ALA A 272 -37.38 -17.01 -15.57
N GLN A 273 -38.28 -16.36 -16.29
CA GLN A 273 -38.76 -15.00 -16.07
C GLN A 273 -39.47 -14.88 -14.73
N SER A 274 -39.37 -13.72 -14.08
CA SER A 274 -40.50 -13.13 -13.34
C SER A 274 -40.30 -11.64 -13.13
N THR A 275 -41.38 -10.92 -13.43
CA THR A 275 -41.61 -9.49 -13.32
C THR A 275 -41.94 -9.10 -11.88
N SER A 276 -41.48 -7.94 -11.41
CA SER A 276 -42.36 -6.81 -11.07
C SER A 276 -41.70 -5.70 -10.22
N ARG A 277 -42.05 -4.47 -10.64
CA ARG A 277 -42.34 -3.25 -9.87
C ARG A 277 -41.22 -2.50 -9.10
N ALA A 278 -40.98 -1.31 -9.64
CA ALA A 278 -40.40 -0.15 -8.99
C ALA A 278 -41.21 0.30 -7.76
N VAL A 279 -40.49 0.67 -6.69
CA VAL A 279 -40.97 1.52 -5.61
C VAL A 279 -39.90 2.59 -5.37
N SER A 280 -40.32 3.85 -5.48
CA SER A 280 -39.56 5.03 -5.11
C SER A 280 -39.75 5.32 -3.62
N SER A 281 -38.68 5.66 -2.89
CA SER A 281 -38.80 6.42 -1.64
C SER A 281 -37.49 7.09 -1.23
N SER A 282 -37.70 8.27 -0.64
CA SER A 282 -36.82 9.39 -0.27
C SER A 282 -35.75 9.15 0.80
N THR A 283 -34.66 9.89 0.64
CA THR A 283 -33.83 10.60 1.63
C THR A 283 -34.14 10.45 3.13
N SER A 284 -33.13 9.99 3.89
CA SER A 284 -32.90 10.42 5.28
C SER A 284 -31.43 10.22 5.68
N ALA A 285 -30.76 11.28 6.12
CA ALA A 285 -29.40 11.27 6.66
C ALA A 285 -29.34 10.63 8.07
N PRO A 286 -28.21 9.99 8.47
CA PRO A 286 -28.05 9.43 9.82
C PRO A 286 -27.74 10.51 10.88
N PRO A 287 -28.12 10.29 12.16
CA PRO A 287 -28.10 11.31 13.20
C PRO A 287 -26.70 11.52 13.81
N ALA A 288 -26.38 12.77 14.12
CA ALA A 288 -25.23 13.16 14.92
C ALA A 288 -25.51 12.98 16.43
N THR A 289 -24.63 12.28 17.13
CA THR A 289 -24.66 12.09 18.59
C THR A 289 -24.42 13.44 19.29
N THR A 290 -25.48 14.17 19.59
CA THR A 290 -25.43 15.42 20.36
C THR A 290 -25.78 15.14 21.82
N SER A 291 -24.87 15.45 22.73
CA SER A 291 -25.17 15.50 24.17
C SER A 291 -25.89 16.81 24.52
N ALA A 292 -26.72 16.75 25.57
CA ALA A 292 -27.75 17.71 25.98
C ALA A 292 -27.29 19.16 26.32
N THR A 293 -26.04 19.53 26.08
CA THR A 293 -25.50 20.87 26.35
C THR A 293 -24.98 21.60 25.10
N GLY A 294 -25.08 20.99 23.91
CA GLY A 294 -24.59 21.62 22.68
C GLY A 294 -23.08 21.83 22.64
N GLN A 295 -22.31 21.14 23.48
CA GLN A 295 -20.84 21.20 23.53
C GLN A 295 -20.20 19.93 22.95
N VAL A 296 -19.00 20.08 22.35
CA VAL A 296 -18.19 19.00 21.79
C VAL A 296 -17.33 18.37 22.88
N GLN A 297 -17.44 17.05 23.04
CA GLN A 297 -16.61 16.26 23.95
C GLN A 297 -15.15 16.23 23.50
N LYS A 298 -14.24 15.88 24.42
CA LYS A 298 -12.84 15.62 24.07
C LYS A 298 -12.72 14.65 22.89
N TRP A 299 -11.79 14.91 21.98
CA TRP A 299 -11.55 14.16 20.73
C TRP A 299 -12.65 14.26 19.66
N GLY A 300 -13.75 14.98 19.95
CA GLY A 300 -14.78 15.28 18.97
C GLY A 300 -14.29 16.27 17.90
N GLN A 301 -14.97 16.28 16.76
CA GLN A 301 -14.77 17.30 15.74
C GLN A 301 -15.39 18.60 16.22
N CYS A 302 -14.64 19.70 16.16
CA CYS A 302 -15.08 21.02 16.63
C CYS A 302 -14.89 22.13 15.58
N GLY A 303 -14.52 21.75 14.35
CA GLY A 303 -14.32 22.67 13.22
C GLY A 303 -13.95 21.96 11.92
N GLY A 304 -14.04 22.71 10.81
CA GLY A 304 -13.64 22.30 9.46
C GLY A 304 -14.57 22.84 8.39
N ILE A 305 -14.10 22.92 7.14
CA ILE A 305 -14.82 23.60 6.03
C ILE A 305 -16.24 23.05 5.81
N THR A 306 -16.46 21.76 6.06
CA THR A 306 -17.76 21.10 5.90
C THR A 306 -18.46 20.80 7.24
N TYR A 307 -17.91 21.28 8.36
CA TYR A 307 -18.44 20.98 9.69
C TYR A 307 -19.55 21.96 10.09
N SER A 308 -20.76 21.43 10.31
CA SER A 308 -21.95 22.19 10.72
C SER A 308 -22.37 21.93 12.18
N GLY A 309 -21.57 21.18 12.93
CA GLY A 309 -21.83 20.88 14.35
C GLY A 309 -21.33 21.98 15.29
N SER A 310 -21.42 21.73 16.61
CA SER A 310 -21.01 22.72 17.61
C SER A 310 -19.50 22.96 17.58
N THR A 311 -19.08 24.22 17.77
CA THR A 311 -17.68 24.63 17.91
C THR A 311 -17.27 24.87 19.37
N LEU A 312 -18.24 24.85 20.29
CA LEU A 312 -18.02 25.05 21.73
C LEU A 312 -17.52 23.75 22.36
N CYS A 313 -16.27 23.73 22.83
CA CYS A 313 -15.69 22.58 23.51
C CYS A 313 -16.18 22.51 24.97
N VAL A 314 -16.21 21.29 25.54
CA VAL A 314 -16.40 21.11 26.99
C VAL A 314 -15.34 21.87 27.79
N ALA A 315 -15.70 22.32 29.00
CA ALA A 315 -14.82 23.10 29.87
C ALA A 315 -13.47 22.39 30.11
N GLY A 316 -12.37 23.13 30.01
CA GLY A 316 -11.01 22.60 30.15
C GLY A 316 -10.48 21.92 28.88
N SER A 317 -11.01 22.24 27.71
CA SER A 317 -10.53 21.74 26.42
C SER A 317 -10.62 22.82 25.34
N THR A 318 -9.76 22.71 24.33
CA THR A 318 -9.67 23.70 23.25
C THR A 318 -9.75 22.99 21.90
N CYS A 319 -10.42 23.60 20.93
CA CYS A 319 -10.41 23.11 19.55
C CYS A 319 -9.05 23.44 18.90
N THR A 320 -8.28 22.41 18.55
CA THR A 320 -6.99 22.56 17.85
C THR A 320 -7.13 22.18 16.39
N TRP A 321 -6.72 23.07 15.50
CA TRP A 321 -6.67 22.82 14.06
C TRP A 321 -5.45 21.97 13.74
N LEU A 322 -5.67 20.86 13.04
CA LEU A 322 -4.58 20.04 12.53
C LEU A 322 -4.22 20.59 11.15
N ASN A 323 -3.04 21.21 11.04
CA ASN A 323 -2.39 21.79 9.85
C ASN A 323 -2.46 23.32 9.67
N ASP A 324 -2.18 24.11 10.71
CA ASP A 324 -1.82 25.53 10.54
C ASP A 324 -0.29 25.69 10.40
N PRO A 325 0.25 26.03 9.21
CA PRO A 325 1.68 26.26 9.01
C PRO A 325 2.18 27.61 9.58
N GLU A 326 1.35 28.46 10.20
CA GLU A 326 1.75 29.80 10.65
C GLU A 326 1.82 30.01 12.18
N ARG A 327 1.82 28.95 13.00
CA ARG A 327 2.03 29.12 14.45
C ARG A 327 3.45 28.77 14.90
N PRO A 328 4.27 29.73 15.36
CA PRO A 328 5.58 29.42 15.95
C PRO A 328 5.44 28.73 17.32
N SER A 329 6.30 27.73 17.55
CA SER A 329 6.41 26.92 18.78
C SER A 329 6.70 27.78 20.03
N PRO A 330 6.23 27.41 21.25
CA PRO A 330 6.16 28.31 22.41
C PRO A 330 7.47 28.45 23.21
N GLU A 331 8.61 28.70 22.56
CA GLU A 331 9.90 28.95 23.25
C GLU A 331 10.56 30.32 22.97
N ARG A 332 9.88 31.25 22.28
CA ARG A 332 10.46 32.59 22.03
C ARG A 332 9.44 33.72 22.17
N ALA A 333 8.97 33.91 23.40
CA ALA A 333 8.20 35.10 23.79
C ALA A 333 8.72 35.67 25.12
N LYS A 334 9.99 36.07 25.13
CA LYS A 334 10.50 37.14 25.99
C LYS A 334 11.34 38.05 25.11
N ASP A 335 11.12 39.35 25.27
CA ASP A 335 11.77 40.47 24.60
C ASP A 335 11.16 40.89 23.25
N SER A 336 10.09 41.67 23.32
CA SER A 336 10.06 43.02 22.70
C SER A 336 8.71 43.71 22.95
N GLN A 337 8.73 44.72 23.81
CA GLN A 337 7.75 45.82 23.83
C GLN A 337 8.48 47.14 23.59
N ALA A 338 7.73 48.08 22.98
CA ALA A 338 8.03 49.49 22.64
C ALA A 338 8.76 49.68 21.30
N SER A 339 8.35 50.58 20.38
CA SER A 339 7.46 51.75 20.44
C SER A 339 6.84 52.06 19.06
N ALA A 340 5.79 52.87 19.05
CA ALA A 340 5.05 53.35 17.89
C ALA A 340 5.58 54.67 17.31
N SER A 341 5.48 54.90 15.99
CA SER A 341 5.01 56.17 15.37
C SER A 341 5.08 56.23 13.83
N GLN A 342 3.93 56.58 13.21
CA GLN A 342 3.70 57.52 12.08
C GLN A 342 4.05 57.20 10.59
N ASP A 343 2.98 57.00 9.81
CA ASP A 343 2.48 57.85 8.69
C ASP A 343 3.32 58.09 7.40
N ARG A 344 2.92 57.47 6.26
CA ARG A 344 2.68 58.05 4.88
C ARG A 344 2.76 57.01 3.73
N PRO A 345 2.20 57.29 2.53
CA PRO A 345 1.42 56.33 1.72
C PRO A 345 2.14 55.68 0.53
N ASP A 346 1.49 54.64 0.00
CA ASP A 346 1.87 53.73 -1.10
C ASP A 346 2.41 54.38 -2.39
N PRO A 347 3.18 53.59 -3.16
CA PRO A 347 2.96 53.52 -4.60
C PRO A 347 2.64 52.10 -5.09
N ILE A 348 1.79 52.09 -6.11
CA ILE A 348 1.27 50.96 -6.87
C ILE A 348 2.39 50.12 -7.50
N VAL A 349 2.37 48.80 -7.26
CA VAL A 349 3.01 47.78 -8.10
C VAL A 349 1.99 46.64 -8.33
N GLN A 350 1.70 46.37 -9.61
CA GLN A 350 0.83 45.28 -10.09
C GLN A 350 1.55 43.91 -10.10
N PRO A 351 0.83 42.78 -10.21
CA PRO A 351 1.07 41.59 -9.39
C PRO A 351 2.07 40.60 -9.99
N SER A 352 2.88 39.97 -9.13
CA SER A 352 3.64 38.76 -9.46
C SER A 352 3.09 37.57 -8.68
N SER A 353 2.50 36.63 -9.42
CA SER A 353 2.47 35.17 -9.22
C SER A 353 2.87 34.58 -7.85
N SER A 354 1.96 33.82 -7.23
CA SER A 354 2.19 32.58 -6.44
C SER A 354 0.83 32.04 -5.95
N ARG A 355 0.35 30.90 -6.46
CA ARG A 355 0.24 29.59 -5.77
C ARG A 355 -0.09 29.66 -4.27
N TRP A 356 -1.14 28.92 -3.87
CA TRP A 356 -1.43 28.15 -2.63
C TRP A 356 -2.98 28.11 -2.56
N GLY A 357 -3.67 26.99 -2.78
CA GLY A 357 -3.59 25.75 -2.00
C GLY A 357 -4.80 25.71 -1.06
N LEU A 358 -5.98 25.36 -1.57
CA LEU A 358 -7.17 25.07 -0.75
C LEU A 358 -6.93 23.76 0.00
N ASN A 359 -6.26 23.81 1.15
CA ASN A 359 -6.17 22.70 2.09
C ASN A 359 -7.36 22.75 3.06
N VAL A 360 -7.91 21.57 3.31
CA VAL A 360 -9.19 21.36 4.00
C VAL A 360 -8.92 21.19 5.50
N ASP A 361 -9.15 22.24 6.27
CA ASP A 361 -8.94 22.24 7.73
C ASP A 361 -9.89 21.27 8.45
N ARG A 362 -9.37 20.42 9.35
CA ARG A 362 -10.14 19.64 10.33
C ARG A 362 -9.69 20.02 11.74
N GLY A 363 -10.61 20.55 12.57
CA GLY A 363 -10.36 20.87 13.97
C GLY A 363 -10.77 19.73 14.90
N ARG A 364 -9.90 19.34 15.83
CA ARG A 364 -10.17 18.32 16.86
C ARG A 364 -9.97 18.87 18.26
N VAL A 365 -10.81 18.47 19.21
CA VAL A 365 -10.71 18.90 20.62
C VAL A 365 -9.53 18.19 21.30
N SER A 366 -8.59 18.98 21.83
CA SER A 366 -7.44 18.49 22.62
C SER A 366 -7.53 19.00 24.07
N THR A 367 -6.89 18.27 24.99
CA THR A 367 -6.70 18.74 26.37
C THR A 367 -5.75 19.94 26.43
N ILE A 368 -6.02 20.85 27.36
CA ILE A 368 -5.09 21.95 27.71
C ILE A 368 -3.80 21.38 28.28
#